data_AF-A0A235I5R8-F1
#
_entry.id   AF-A0A235I5R8-F1
#
_cell.length_a   1.000
_cell.length_b   1.000
_cell.length_c   1.000
_cell.angle_alpha   90.00
_cell.angle_beta   90.00
_cell.angle_gamma   90.00
#
_symmetry.space_group_name_H-M   'P 1'
#
loop_
_entity.id
_entity.type
_entity.pdbx_description
1 polymer ?
#
loop_
_entity_poly.entity_id
_entity_poly.type
_entity_poly.pdbx_seq_one_letter_code
_entity_poly.pdbx_strand_id
1 'polypeptide(L)'
;MTTINEQLLAAIETAPESILEQTLDYLEYLKIRKNASGIKLEDSSIQDGEATLRHSKAKDLLKFASNWQGDDFEKCLQFVCNTRSDAEF
;
A
#
# COMPACT_ATOMS: atom_id res chain seq x y z
N MET A 1 -27.05 5.58 25.60
CA MET A 1 -26.28 5.77 24.35
C MET A 1 -25.11 6.68 24.70
N THR A 2 -23.95 6.13 25.07
CA THR A 2 -22.76 6.95 25.36
C THR A 2 -22.23 7.53 24.06
N THR A 3 -21.82 8.78 24.07
CA THR A 3 -21.21 9.40 22.89
C THR A 3 -19.79 8.85 22.68
N ILE A 4 -19.33 8.84 21.43
CA ILE A 4 -17.98 8.33 21.07
C ILE A 4 -16.88 9.09 21.84
N ASN A 5 -17.09 10.39 22.09
CA ASN A 5 -16.16 11.22 22.87
C ASN A 5 -16.05 10.78 24.32
N GLU A 6 -17.18 10.43 24.98
CA GLU A 6 -17.16 9.97 26.37
C GLU A 6 -16.45 8.62 26.50
N GLN A 7 -16.64 7.71 25.55
CA GLN A 7 -15.92 6.43 25.53
C GLN A 7 -14.42 6.62 25.34
N LEU A 8 -14.01 7.58 24.51
CA LEU A 8 -12.60 7.89 24.29
C LEU A 8 -11.94 8.46 25.55
N LEU A 9 -12.62 9.39 26.24
CA LEU A 9 -12.11 9.98 27.48
C LEU A 9 -11.94 8.93 28.58
N ALA A 10 -12.93 8.06 28.78
CA ALA A 10 -12.84 6.98 29.76
C ALA A 10 -11.70 5.98 29.44
N ALA A 11 -11.45 5.72 28.15
CA ALA A 11 -10.34 4.86 27.72
C ALA A 11 -8.97 5.51 27.98
N ILE A 12 -8.84 6.82 27.81
CA ILE A 12 -7.59 7.57 28.06
C ILE A 12 -7.24 7.55 29.55
N GLU A 13 -8.23 7.67 30.45
CA GLU A 13 -7.99 7.64 31.90
C GLU A 13 -7.49 6.30 32.43
N THR A 14 -7.80 5.20 31.72
CA THR A 14 -7.47 3.84 32.15
C THR A 14 -6.25 3.25 31.43
N ALA A 15 -5.78 3.89 30.35
CA ALA A 15 -4.73 3.35 29.49
C ALA A 15 -3.30 3.66 29.99
N PRO A 16 -2.34 2.73 29.79
CA PRO A 16 -0.93 2.97 30.06
C PRO A 16 -0.29 3.92 29.03
N GLU A 17 0.75 4.64 29.45
CA GLU A 17 1.38 5.72 28.68
C GLU A 17 1.91 5.28 27.30
N SER A 18 2.44 4.05 27.18
CA SER A 18 2.88 3.48 25.90
C SER A 18 1.78 3.35 24.85
N ILE A 19 0.52 3.15 25.27
CA ILE A 19 -0.63 3.08 24.36
C ILE A 19 -1.12 4.48 24.01
N LEU A 20 -0.99 5.45 24.93
CA LEU A 20 -1.34 6.85 24.68
C LEU A 20 -0.45 7.46 23.60
N GLU A 21 0.85 7.16 23.60
CA GLU A 21 1.78 7.61 22.54
C GLU A 21 1.36 7.09 21.15
N GLN A 22 1.10 5.78 21.03
CA GLN A 22 0.64 5.17 19.77
C GLN A 22 -0.71 5.74 19.33
N THR A 23 -1.60 6.01 20.27
CA THR A 23 -2.92 6.59 19.98
C THR A 23 -2.79 8.02 19.46
N LEU A 24 -1.87 8.81 20.03
CA LEU A 24 -1.60 10.17 19.60
C LEU A 24 -1.05 10.20 18.18
N ASP A 25 -0.04 9.37 17.88
CA ASP A 25 0.53 9.23 16.54
C ASP A 25 -0.54 8.82 15.52
N TYR A 26 -1.42 7.87 15.88
CA TYR A 26 -2.51 7.45 15.02
C TYR A 26 -3.56 8.55 14.80
N LEU A 27 -3.88 9.35 15.82
CA LEU A 27 -4.79 10.50 15.67
C LEU A 27 -4.21 11.57 14.76
N GLU A 28 -2.90 11.85 14.86
CA GLU A 28 -2.20 12.74 13.94
C GLU A 28 -2.24 12.21 12.50
N TYR A 29 -1.97 10.91 12.32
CA TYR A 29 -2.12 10.25 11.03
C TYR A 29 -3.53 10.41 10.45
N LEU A 30 -4.59 10.20 11.25
CA LEU A 30 -5.97 10.38 10.80
C LEU A 30 -6.28 11.82 10.43
N LYS A 31 -5.73 12.80 11.17
CA LYS A 31 -5.87 14.22 10.87
C LYS A 31 -5.19 14.57 9.56
N ILE A 32 -3.96 14.12 9.35
CA ILE A 32 -3.21 14.30 8.09
C ILE A 32 -3.96 13.66 6.94
N ARG A 33 -4.44 12.41 7.11
CA ARG A 33 -5.22 11.69 6.12
C ARG A 33 -6.53 12.41 5.78
N LYS A 34 -7.26 12.91 6.76
CA LYS A 34 -8.52 13.64 6.52
C LYS A 34 -8.29 14.97 5.81
N ASN A 35 -7.22 15.69 6.15
CA ASN A 35 -6.82 16.91 5.47
C ASN A 35 -6.29 16.65 4.05
N ALA A 36 -5.59 15.53 3.84
CA ALA A 36 -5.12 15.08 2.53
C ALA A 36 -6.26 14.48 1.68
N SER A 37 -7.37 14.06 2.27
CA SER A 37 -8.55 13.48 1.59
C SER A 37 -9.39 14.50 0.81
N GLY A 38 -8.90 15.73 0.61
CA GLY A 38 -9.23 16.48 -0.61
C GLY A 38 -8.75 15.77 -1.89
N ILE A 39 -7.88 14.76 -1.75
CA ILE A 39 -7.42 13.87 -2.81
C ILE A 39 -7.77 12.42 -2.40
N LYS A 40 -8.79 11.91 -3.08
CA LYS A 40 -9.39 10.57 -2.99
C LYS A 40 -8.41 9.43 -2.62
N LEU A 41 -8.66 8.72 -1.53
CA LEU A 41 -8.12 7.37 -1.32
C LEU A 41 -9.21 6.42 -0.78
N GLU A 42 -9.69 5.57 -1.68
CA GLU A 42 -10.55 4.44 -1.38
C GLU A 42 -9.79 3.41 -0.51
N ASP A 43 -10.55 2.90 0.45
CA ASP A 43 -10.41 1.73 1.28
C ASP A 43 -9.36 0.67 0.87
N SER A 44 -8.55 0.21 1.83
CA SER A 44 -8.33 -1.22 2.10
C SER A 44 -7.41 -1.45 3.30
N SER A 45 -8.00 -2.13 4.30
CA SER A 45 -7.42 -2.84 5.42
C SER A 45 -6.11 -3.59 5.09
N ILE A 46 -5.12 -3.40 5.96
CA ILE A 46 -3.91 -4.23 6.05
C ILE A 46 -4.33 -5.58 6.65
N GLN A 47 -4.22 -6.66 5.86
CA GLN A 47 -4.12 -8.02 6.38
C GLN A 47 -2.71 -8.51 6.13
N ASP A 48 -2.02 -8.76 7.24
CA ASP A 48 -0.73 -9.41 7.35
C ASP A 48 -0.86 -10.89 6.93
N GLY A 49 0.13 -11.39 6.19
CA GLY A 49 0.38 -12.83 6.10
C GLY A 49 -0.27 -13.66 4.98
N GLU A 50 -0.40 -13.18 3.74
CA GLU A 50 -0.34 -14.07 2.57
C GLU A 50 -0.05 -13.24 1.31
N ALA A 51 1.05 -13.53 0.62
CA ALA A 51 1.43 -12.91 -0.65
C ALA A 51 0.47 -13.37 -1.78
N THR A 52 -0.82 -13.12 -1.62
CA THR A 52 -1.77 -13.24 -2.71
C THR A 52 -1.71 -11.92 -3.46
N LEU A 53 -1.09 -11.95 -4.64
CA LEU A 53 -1.15 -10.91 -5.67
C LEU A 53 -2.61 -10.71 -6.14
N ARG A 54 -3.52 -10.33 -5.25
CA ARG A 54 -4.97 -10.22 -5.51
C ARG A 54 -5.33 -8.98 -6.32
N HIS A 55 -4.34 -8.14 -6.60
CA HIS A 55 -4.43 -6.94 -7.43
C HIS A 55 -3.52 -6.99 -8.65
N SER A 56 -2.94 -8.15 -9.03
CA SER A 56 -2.09 -8.23 -10.22
C SER A 56 -2.92 -8.39 -11.50
N LYS A 57 -3.83 -7.46 -11.79
CA LYS A 57 -4.32 -7.32 -13.17
C LYS A 57 -3.23 -6.60 -13.96
N ALA A 58 -3.05 -6.97 -15.24
CA ALA A 58 -2.09 -6.31 -16.13
C ALA A 58 -2.21 -4.77 -16.14
N LYS A 59 -3.41 -4.25 -15.81
CA LYS A 59 -3.70 -2.82 -15.66
C LYS A 59 -3.01 -2.15 -14.46
N ASP A 60 -2.68 -2.88 -13.40
CA ASP A 60 -1.93 -2.33 -12.26
C ASP A 60 -0.43 -2.26 -12.54
N LEU A 61 0.08 -3.15 -13.40
CA LEU A 61 1.46 -3.07 -13.92
C LEU A 61 1.69 -1.83 -14.79
N LEU A 62 0.65 -1.33 -15.47
CA LEU A 62 0.70 -0.11 -16.29
C LEU A 62 1.07 1.14 -15.48
N LYS A 63 0.77 1.20 -14.18
CA LYS A 63 1.17 2.33 -13.30
C LYS A 63 2.70 2.40 -13.14
N PHE A 64 3.39 1.28 -13.29
CA PHE A 64 4.84 1.15 -13.21
C PHE A 64 5.53 1.28 -14.58
N ALA A 65 4.77 1.16 -15.67
CA ALA A 65 5.28 1.25 -17.05
C ALA A 65 5.49 2.69 -17.54
N SER A 66 5.02 3.70 -16.80
CA SER A 66 5.03 5.11 -17.21
C SER A 66 6.42 5.70 -17.51
N ASN A 67 7.49 5.06 -17.02
CA ASN A 67 8.87 5.50 -17.26
C ASN A 67 9.71 4.45 -18.00
N TRP A 68 9.07 3.43 -18.59
CA TRP A 68 9.74 2.46 -19.45
C TRP A 68 9.92 3.08 -20.83
N GLN A 69 10.92 3.94 -20.93
CA GLN A 69 11.34 4.52 -22.19
C GLN A 69 12.66 3.87 -22.60
N GLY A 70 12.62 3.10 -23.67
CA GLY A 70 13.78 2.42 -24.23
C GLY A 70 13.40 1.76 -25.55
N ASP A 71 13.92 2.30 -26.65
CA ASP A 71 13.78 1.78 -28.02
C ASP A 71 14.36 0.36 -28.21
N ASP A 72 14.95 -0.22 -27.17
CA ASP A 72 15.76 -1.43 -27.26
C ASP A 72 15.11 -2.66 -26.64
N PHE A 73 13.79 -2.66 -26.39
CA PHE A 73 13.09 -3.89 -25.97
C PHE A 73 13.30 -5.02 -27.00
N GLU A 74 13.19 -4.69 -28.29
CA GLU A 74 13.41 -5.65 -29.38
C GLU A 74 14.86 -6.15 -29.40
N LYS A 75 15.85 -5.26 -29.20
CA LYS A 75 17.27 -5.67 -29.14
C LYS A 75 17.56 -6.57 -27.95
N CYS A 76 16.98 -6.27 -26.78
CA CYS A 76 17.10 -7.09 -25.59
C CYS A 76 16.45 -8.47 -25.79
N LEU A 77 15.27 -8.53 -26.40
CA LEU A 77 14.62 -9.80 -26.75
C LEU A 77 15.47 -10.60 -27.74
N GLN A 78 15.96 -9.95 -28.80
CA GLN A 78 16.81 -10.61 -29.80
C GLN A 78 18.08 -11.18 -29.16
N PHE A 79 18.73 -10.44 -28.26
CA PHE A 79 19.91 -10.90 -27.53
C PHE A 79 19.63 -12.14 -26.67
N VAL A 80 18.50 -12.15 -25.96
CA VAL A 80 18.08 -13.31 -25.15
C VAL A 80 17.77 -14.50 -26.05
N CYS A 81 17.03 -14.31 -27.15
CA CYS A 81 16.75 -15.38 -28.12
C CYS A 81 18.05 -15.98 -28.69
N ASN A 82 19.04 -15.15 -28.99
CA ASN A 82 20.33 -15.60 -29.53
C ASN A 82 21.21 -16.31 -28.48
N THR A 83 21.04 -15.99 -27.20
CA THR A 83 21.91 -16.49 -26.11
C THR A 83 21.26 -17.62 -25.31
N ARG A 84 19.96 -17.87 -25.49
CA ARG A 84 19.25 -18.94 -24.78
C ARG A 84 19.79 -20.30 -25.21
N SER A 85 19.89 -21.23 -24.27
CA SER A 85 20.10 -22.63 -24.60
C SER A 85 18.85 -23.23 -25.24
N ASP A 86 19.05 -24.20 -26.14
CA ASP A 86 17.98 -24.97 -26.81
C ASP A 86 17.30 -25.98 -25.87
N ALA A 87 17.16 -25.64 -24.58
CA ALA A 87 16.46 -26.49 -23.63
C ALA A 87 14.96 -26.49 -23.95
N GLU A 88 14.44 -27.64 -24.35
CA GLU A 88 13.01 -27.97 -24.36
C GLU A 88 12.66 -28.66 -23.03
N PHE A 89 11.60 -28.20 -22.37
CA PHE A 89 11.05 -28.79 -21.14
C PHE A 89 9.73 -29.51 -21.44
#